data_AF-A0A6A4GV87-F1
#
_entry.id   AF-A0A6A4GV87-F1
#
_cell.length_a   1.000
_cell.length_b   1.000
_cell.length_c   1.000
_cell.angle_alpha   90.00
_cell.angle_beta   90.00
_cell.angle_gamma   90.00
#
_symmetry.space_group_name_H-M   'P 1'
#
loop_
_entity.id
_entity.type
_entity.pdbx_description
1 polymer ?
#
loop_
_entity_poly.entity_id
_entity_poly.type
_entity_poly.pdbx_seq_one_letter_code
_entity_poly.pdbx_strand_id
1 'polypeptide(L)'
;MVFNTIQGLAEYNPAIRELFECPVQINVDLDLDYQAKRQWDFVSPKNGESLSSFFDVSFLPRVRDASECLRLIETAVDLGSVLHSAADKHEVSTPEVFVALQRTLVLKRSLLLILKNLFILGTSVIQPDVAKDLLRRISEPLRTLTAFDIDFDKIKEVKLKDFLYLDQKRCINDEVMNYFCSKWTRMWPTKRVIALTTFFSAKALFEHGKPREQVCDRLREVTLTYGETAKRRTGFSRFDKVFVPIHEPSGHWFSALIDYEEKKIEIYDSWGPTYEQNSGRNVKDQVHAPLMLVLMWAAELWSSIRGIEDEPTFELGGDKDSGWTYDPHALVDFQDNDFDCGIHVLDHLNRILRGKNLNRKDELTLKYHQRSFHLKRILLAHELYDDAKCPIV
;
A
#
# COMPACT_ATOMS: atom_id res chain seq x y z
N MET A 1 26.32 13.77 -27.20
CA MET A 1 25.00 13.12 -27.43
C MET A 1 24.00 13.51 -26.36
N VAL A 2 24.27 13.21 -25.07
CA VAL A 2 23.46 13.67 -23.92
C VAL A 2 23.20 15.18 -23.94
N PHE A 3 24.24 16.00 -24.16
CA PHE A 3 24.12 17.46 -24.27
C PHE A 3 23.14 17.94 -25.35
N ASN A 4 23.13 17.30 -26.53
CA ASN A 4 22.23 17.67 -27.64
C ASN A 4 20.78 17.22 -27.36
N THR A 5 20.59 16.09 -26.68
CA THR A 5 19.27 15.64 -26.22
C THR A 5 18.71 16.58 -25.13
N ILE A 6 19.57 17.03 -24.22
CA ILE A 6 19.22 18.01 -23.17
C ILE A 6 18.85 19.36 -23.79
N GLN A 7 19.60 19.82 -24.78
CA GLN A 7 19.31 21.06 -25.50
C GLN A 7 17.98 20.99 -26.26
N GLY A 8 17.68 19.85 -26.90
CA GLY A 8 16.39 19.61 -27.53
C GLY A 8 15.21 19.54 -26.54
N LEU A 9 15.40 19.02 -25.33
CA LEU A 9 14.38 19.00 -24.27
C LEU A 9 14.09 20.41 -23.71
N ALA A 10 15.13 21.25 -23.57
CA ALA A 10 14.98 22.64 -23.17
C ALA A 10 14.29 23.50 -24.25
N GLU A 11 14.44 23.15 -25.52
CA GLU A 11 13.69 23.77 -26.63
C GLU A 11 12.22 23.33 -26.67
N TYR A 12 11.90 22.12 -26.20
CA TYR A 12 10.56 21.53 -26.21
C TYR A 12 9.65 22.07 -25.11
N ASN A 13 10.19 22.47 -23.95
CA ASN A 13 9.40 22.99 -22.84
C ASN A 13 10.10 24.16 -22.12
N PRO A 14 9.52 25.37 -22.13
CA PRO A 14 10.08 26.55 -21.45
C PRO A 14 10.36 26.34 -19.95
N ALA A 15 9.57 25.49 -19.29
CA ALA A 15 9.75 25.09 -17.90
C ALA A 15 11.09 24.38 -17.65
N ILE A 16 11.40 23.47 -18.57
CA ILE A 16 12.60 22.66 -18.55
C ILE A 16 13.81 23.54 -18.82
N ARG A 17 13.68 24.53 -19.71
CA ARG A 17 14.74 25.52 -19.99
C ARG A 17 15.12 26.37 -18.77
N GLU A 18 14.13 26.91 -18.06
CA GLU A 18 14.35 27.75 -16.87
C GLU A 18 15.09 26.96 -15.77
N LEU A 19 14.81 25.66 -15.66
CA LEU A 19 15.51 24.76 -14.74
C LEU A 19 16.97 24.50 -15.09
N PHE A 20 17.32 24.48 -16.38
CA PHE A 20 18.69 24.30 -16.83
C PHE A 20 19.52 25.58 -16.78
N GLU A 21 18.87 26.73 -16.85
CA GLU A 21 19.49 28.06 -16.73
C GLU A 21 19.75 28.46 -15.26
N CYS A 22 19.17 27.76 -14.28
CA CYS A 22 19.42 28.00 -12.85
C CYS A 22 20.87 27.62 -12.42
N PRO A 23 21.59 28.52 -11.71
CA PRO A 23 22.93 28.25 -11.21
C PRO A 23 22.95 27.13 -10.15
N VAL A 24 23.99 26.29 -10.18
CA VAL A 24 24.15 25.05 -9.38
C VAL A 24 24.18 25.29 -7.85
N GLN A 25 24.34 26.54 -7.42
CA GLN A 25 24.41 26.92 -6.00
C GLN A 25 23.04 27.09 -5.32
N ILE A 26 21.94 26.95 -6.07
CA ILE A 26 20.58 27.08 -5.55
C ILE A 26 20.15 25.76 -4.91
N ASN A 27 19.39 25.83 -3.81
CA ASN A 27 18.77 24.67 -3.20
C ASN A 27 17.71 24.09 -4.16
N VAL A 28 18.18 23.20 -5.02
CA VAL A 28 17.48 22.64 -6.16
C VAL A 28 16.12 22.06 -5.76
N ASP A 29 16.01 21.45 -4.57
CA ASP A 29 14.75 20.87 -4.09
C ASP A 29 13.67 21.92 -3.79
N LEU A 30 14.05 23.12 -3.29
CA LEU A 30 13.10 24.19 -2.95
C LEU A 30 12.63 24.97 -4.18
N ASP A 31 13.56 25.30 -5.08
CA ASP A 31 13.24 26.08 -6.29
C ASP A 31 12.49 25.26 -7.34
N LEU A 32 12.69 23.93 -7.37
CA LEU A 32 11.89 23.04 -8.19
C LEU A 32 10.47 22.86 -7.70
N ASP A 33 10.28 22.71 -6.39
CA ASP A 33 8.94 22.64 -5.81
C ASP A 33 8.18 23.95 -6.05
N TYR A 34 8.90 25.08 -6.07
CA TYR A 34 8.40 26.40 -6.41
C TYR A 34 8.08 26.58 -7.90
N GLN A 35 8.96 26.15 -8.82
CA GLN A 35 8.75 26.22 -10.27
C GLN A 35 7.68 25.22 -10.75
N ALA A 36 7.64 24.01 -10.16
CA ALA A 36 6.57 23.04 -10.38
C ALA A 36 5.21 23.59 -9.93
N LYS A 37 5.15 24.28 -8.78
CA LYS A 37 3.96 25.04 -8.38
C LYS A 37 3.65 26.14 -9.39
N ARG A 38 4.59 27.03 -9.75
CA ARG A 38 4.30 28.16 -10.65
C ARG A 38 3.87 27.80 -12.07
N GLN A 39 4.46 26.78 -12.68
CA GLN A 39 4.21 26.43 -14.09
C GLN A 39 3.17 25.33 -14.27
N TRP A 40 2.95 24.51 -13.23
CA TRP A 40 1.96 23.44 -13.20
C TRP A 40 0.93 23.62 -12.09
N ASP A 41 0.75 24.88 -11.64
CA ASP A 41 -0.29 25.26 -10.70
C ASP A 41 -1.63 24.72 -11.20
N PHE A 42 -2.39 24.18 -10.26
CA PHE A 42 -3.65 23.50 -10.49
C PHE A 42 -4.57 24.39 -11.34
N VAL A 43 -4.74 24.03 -12.62
CA VAL A 43 -5.82 24.58 -13.42
C VAL A 43 -7.06 23.80 -13.00
N SER A 44 -7.85 24.35 -12.09
CA SER A 44 -9.20 23.83 -11.85
C SER A 44 -9.98 23.82 -13.18
N PRO A 45 -10.95 22.90 -13.36
CA PRO A 45 -11.92 23.05 -14.43
C PRO A 45 -12.46 24.47 -14.40
N LYS A 46 -12.46 25.16 -15.55
CA LYS A 46 -13.05 26.49 -15.59
C LYS A 46 -14.53 26.38 -15.25
N ASN A 47 -15.11 27.38 -14.59
CA ASN A 47 -16.54 27.36 -14.29
C ASN A 47 -17.35 27.12 -15.58
N GLY A 48 -18.10 26.01 -15.62
CA GLY A 48 -18.88 25.57 -16.78
C GLY A 48 -18.19 24.58 -17.72
N GLU A 49 -16.91 24.23 -17.50
CA GLU A 49 -16.22 23.18 -18.23
C GLU A 49 -16.67 21.80 -17.72
N SER A 50 -17.03 20.90 -18.64
CA SER A 50 -17.33 19.52 -18.27
C SER A 50 -16.06 18.82 -17.82
N LEU A 51 -16.16 17.93 -16.83
CA LEU A 51 -15.01 17.17 -16.33
C LEU A 51 -14.32 16.42 -17.49
N SER A 52 -15.08 15.78 -18.39
CA SER A 52 -14.51 15.11 -19.58
C SER A 52 -13.72 16.07 -20.47
N SER A 53 -14.23 17.27 -20.77
CA SER A 53 -13.50 18.27 -21.55
C SER A 53 -12.21 18.70 -20.86
N PHE A 54 -12.28 18.97 -19.56
CA PHE A 54 -11.09 19.29 -18.76
C PHE A 54 -10.05 18.17 -18.81
N PHE A 55 -10.50 16.92 -18.68
CA PHE A 55 -9.62 15.75 -18.74
C PHE A 55 -8.98 15.55 -20.11
N ASP A 56 -9.76 15.53 -21.17
CA ASP A 56 -9.29 15.17 -22.51
C ASP A 56 -8.48 16.29 -23.17
N VAL A 57 -8.81 17.55 -22.88
CA VAL A 57 -8.22 18.72 -23.56
C VAL A 57 -7.09 19.35 -22.75
N SER A 58 -7.19 19.37 -21.42
CA SER A 58 -6.26 20.14 -20.58
C SER A 58 -5.33 19.26 -19.75
N PHE A 59 -5.85 18.16 -19.18
CA PHE A 59 -5.09 17.33 -18.25
C PHE A 59 -4.32 16.19 -18.92
N LEU A 60 -4.96 15.41 -19.79
CA LEU A 60 -4.37 14.23 -20.44
C LEU A 60 -3.18 14.57 -21.37
N PRO A 61 -3.21 15.65 -22.17
CA PRO A 61 -2.05 16.07 -22.97
C PRO A 61 -0.84 16.40 -22.09
N ARG A 62 -1.06 17.11 -20.98
CA ARG A 62 0.00 17.46 -20.02
C ARG A 62 0.66 16.24 -19.38
N VAL A 63 -0.14 15.24 -19.01
CA VAL A 63 0.39 13.96 -18.51
C VAL A 63 1.17 13.21 -19.58
N ARG A 64 0.70 13.24 -20.84
CA ARG A 64 1.40 12.64 -21.98
C ARG A 64 2.76 13.30 -22.22
N ASP A 65 2.81 14.62 -22.25
CA ASP A 65 4.03 15.39 -22.47
C ASP A 65 5.04 15.16 -21.34
N ALA A 66 4.58 15.14 -20.08
CA ALA A 66 5.42 14.82 -18.93
C ALA A 66 5.96 13.38 -18.97
N SER A 67 5.13 12.42 -19.39
CA SER A 67 5.53 11.01 -19.54
C SER A 67 6.54 10.82 -20.69
N GLU A 68 6.37 11.54 -21.80
CA GLU A 68 7.30 11.51 -22.93
C GLU A 68 8.65 12.14 -22.57
N CYS A 69 8.63 13.27 -21.84
CA CYS A 69 9.84 13.89 -21.29
C CYS A 69 10.58 12.93 -20.35
N LEU A 70 9.86 12.22 -19.47
CA LEU A 70 10.45 11.23 -18.58
C LEU A 70 11.15 10.10 -19.36
N ARG A 71 10.50 9.57 -20.41
CA ARG A 71 11.07 8.52 -21.27
C ARG A 71 12.35 8.97 -21.99
N LEU A 72 12.37 10.22 -22.48
CA LEU A 72 13.55 10.82 -23.13
C LEU A 72 14.70 11.01 -22.13
N ILE A 73 14.39 11.44 -20.91
CA ILE A 73 15.35 11.56 -19.81
C ILE A 73 15.93 10.20 -19.42
N GLU A 74 15.10 9.15 -19.34
CA GLU A 74 15.55 7.79 -19.05
C GLU A 74 16.52 7.26 -20.10
N THR A 75 16.19 7.46 -21.37
CA THR A 75 17.07 7.10 -22.49
C THR A 75 18.42 7.83 -22.39
N ALA A 76 18.43 9.08 -21.93
CA ALA A 76 19.65 9.86 -21.72
C ALA A 76 20.46 9.43 -20.49
N VAL A 77 19.80 9.03 -19.39
CA VAL A 77 20.46 8.50 -18.18
C VAL A 77 21.10 7.14 -18.45
N ASP A 78 20.45 6.27 -19.21
CA ASP A 78 21.01 4.98 -19.63
C ASP A 78 22.25 5.16 -20.53
N LEU A 79 22.25 6.16 -21.41
CA LEU A 79 23.46 6.54 -22.16
C LEU A 79 24.54 7.14 -21.25
N GLY A 80 24.14 7.84 -20.19
CA GLY A 80 25.02 8.41 -19.18
C GLY A 80 25.79 7.37 -18.37
N SER A 81 25.16 6.25 -17.99
CA SER A 81 25.83 5.15 -17.28
C SER A 81 26.83 4.41 -18.18
N VAL A 82 26.52 4.24 -19.47
CA VAL A 82 27.44 3.71 -20.50
C VAL A 82 28.63 4.65 -20.71
N LEU A 83 28.39 5.96 -20.75
CA LEU A 83 29.45 6.97 -20.83
C LEU A 83 30.29 7.04 -19.56
N HIS A 84 29.71 6.77 -18.39
CA HIS A 84 30.43 6.70 -17.12
C HIS A 84 31.48 5.58 -17.13
N SER A 85 31.09 4.41 -17.64
CA SER A 85 31.97 3.24 -17.82
C SER A 85 33.05 3.47 -18.88
N ALA A 86 32.80 4.35 -19.86
CA ALA A 86 33.77 4.77 -20.87
C ALA A 86 34.69 5.91 -20.38
N ALA A 87 34.21 6.81 -19.54
CA ALA A 87 34.98 7.93 -18.99
C ALA A 87 36.05 7.47 -18.00
N ASP A 88 35.75 6.45 -17.18
CA ASP A 88 36.73 5.78 -16.31
C ASP A 88 37.88 5.12 -17.10
N LYS A 89 37.65 4.78 -18.38
CA LYS A 89 38.66 4.21 -19.27
C LYS A 89 39.47 5.23 -20.07
N HIS A 90 39.04 6.49 -20.14
CA HIS A 90 39.55 7.45 -21.13
C HIS A 90 39.87 8.86 -20.59
N GLU A 91 39.95 9.06 -19.27
CA GLU A 91 40.39 10.33 -18.62
C GLU A 91 39.71 11.60 -19.17
N VAL A 92 38.41 11.52 -19.50
CA VAL A 92 37.65 12.67 -20.01
C VAL A 92 37.29 13.60 -18.85
N SER A 93 37.53 14.92 -19.00
CA SER A 93 37.26 15.90 -17.94
C SER A 93 35.78 15.89 -17.55
N THR A 94 35.56 15.43 -16.33
CA THR A 94 34.30 14.98 -15.71
C THR A 94 33.28 16.06 -15.26
N PRO A 95 33.60 17.32 -14.95
CA PRO A 95 32.65 18.19 -14.22
C PRO A 95 31.33 18.47 -14.94
N GLU A 96 31.36 18.77 -16.25
CA GLU A 96 30.18 19.18 -17.01
C GLU A 96 29.20 18.01 -17.25
N VAL A 97 29.74 16.80 -17.45
CA VAL A 97 28.96 15.57 -17.59
C VAL A 97 28.28 15.20 -16.27
N PHE A 98 28.98 15.34 -15.15
CA PHE A 98 28.43 15.11 -13.81
C PHE A 98 27.34 16.12 -13.44
N VAL A 99 27.54 17.40 -13.74
CA VAL A 99 26.52 18.45 -13.54
C VAL A 99 25.29 18.19 -14.42
N ALA A 100 25.48 17.77 -15.67
CA ALA A 100 24.39 17.39 -16.55
C ALA A 100 23.62 16.17 -16.03
N LEU A 101 24.31 15.16 -15.51
CA LEU A 101 23.70 13.96 -14.93
C LEU A 101 22.90 14.30 -13.66
N GLN A 102 23.45 15.11 -12.76
CA GLN A 102 22.76 15.58 -11.55
C GLN A 102 21.49 16.36 -11.90
N ARG A 103 21.57 17.32 -12.84
CA ARG A 103 20.40 18.08 -13.32
C ARG A 103 19.35 17.17 -13.97
N THR A 104 19.78 16.12 -14.68
CA THR A 104 18.88 15.13 -15.29
C THR A 104 18.15 14.27 -14.25
N LEU A 105 18.86 13.84 -13.19
CA LEU A 105 18.28 13.07 -12.07
C LEU A 105 17.28 13.90 -11.27
N VAL A 106 17.61 15.17 -11.05
CA VAL A 106 16.74 16.15 -10.43
C VAL A 106 15.47 16.35 -11.25
N LEU A 107 15.59 16.61 -12.56
CA LEU A 107 14.45 16.77 -13.47
C LEU A 107 13.56 15.52 -13.50
N LYS A 108 14.17 14.33 -13.47
CA LYS A 108 13.48 13.04 -13.34
C LYS A 108 12.63 12.97 -12.07
N ARG A 109 13.18 13.34 -10.91
CA ARG A 109 12.46 13.35 -9.62
C ARG A 109 11.28 14.32 -9.63
N SER A 110 11.47 15.51 -10.18
CA SER A 110 10.42 16.52 -10.25
C SER A 110 9.29 16.12 -11.19
N LEU A 111 9.60 15.51 -12.34
CA LEU A 111 8.58 14.96 -13.24
C LEU A 111 7.81 13.81 -12.58
N LEU A 112 8.48 12.95 -11.81
CA LEU A 112 7.80 11.90 -11.03
C LEU A 112 6.86 12.48 -9.97
N LEU A 113 7.28 13.55 -9.27
CA LEU A 113 6.44 14.23 -8.28
C LEU A 113 5.23 14.92 -8.93
N ILE A 114 5.42 15.57 -10.08
CA ILE A 114 4.35 16.19 -10.87
C ILE A 114 3.37 15.13 -11.35
N LEU A 115 3.85 14.02 -11.92
CA LEU A 115 3.03 12.89 -12.31
C LEU A 115 2.25 12.33 -11.12
N LYS A 116 2.89 12.16 -9.95
CA LYS A 116 2.24 11.72 -8.71
C LYS A 116 1.12 12.66 -8.27
N ASN A 117 1.37 13.97 -8.28
CA ASN A 117 0.37 14.97 -7.89
C ASN A 117 -0.80 15.04 -8.87
N LEU A 118 -0.51 15.07 -10.19
CA LEU A 118 -1.54 15.00 -11.23
C LEU A 118 -2.35 13.71 -11.08
N PHE A 119 -1.70 12.58 -10.80
CA PHE A 119 -2.36 11.29 -10.63
C PHE A 119 -3.27 11.25 -9.40
N ILE A 120 -2.81 11.72 -8.24
CA ILE A 120 -3.61 11.84 -7.00
C ILE A 120 -4.85 12.70 -7.26
N LEU A 121 -4.70 13.83 -7.95
CA LEU A 121 -5.81 14.71 -8.32
C LEU A 121 -6.80 14.01 -9.26
N GLY A 122 -6.30 13.25 -10.25
CA GLY A 122 -7.11 12.47 -11.18
C GLY A 122 -7.86 11.29 -10.56
N THR A 123 -7.33 10.64 -9.51
CA THR A 123 -7.98 9.47 -8.88
C THR A 123 -9.35 9.77 -8.27
N SER A 124 -9.66 11.04 -8.00
CA SER A 124 -10.99 11.45 -7.53
C SER A 124 -12.06 11.51 -8.64
N VAL A 125 -11.67 11.46 -9.92
CA VAL A 125 -12.58 11.71 -11.06
C VAL A 125 -12.44 10.71 -12.23
N ILE A 126 -11.34 9.95 -12.33
CA ILE A 126 -11.05 9.12 -13.51
C ILE A 126 -11.81 7.78 -13.51
N GLN A 127 -12.35 7.39 -14.68
CA GLN A 127 -12.93 6.06 -14.89
C GLN A 127 -11.86 4.95 -14.90
N PRO A 128 -12.15 3.75 -14.35
CA PRO A 128 -11.16 2.69 -14.13
C PRO A 128 -10.35 2.26 -15.37
N ASP A 129 -10.94 2.26 -16.56
CA ASP A 129 -10.31 1.77 -17.79
C ASP A 129 -9.24 2.72 -18.32
N VAL A 130 -9.44 4.03 -18.18
CA VAL A 130 -8.47 5.07 -18.55
C VAL A 130 -7.29 5.08 -17.57
N ALA A 131 -7.56 4.86 -16.27
CA ALA A 131 -6.52 4.70 -15.26
C ALA A 131 -5.60 3.50 -15.58
N LYS A 132 -6.16 2.39 -16.07
CA LYS A 132 -5.40 1.18 -16.41
C LYS A 132 -4.38 1.40 -17.54
N ASP A 133 -4.76 2.13 -18.58
CA ASP A 133 -3.88 2.42 -19.72
C ASP A 133 -2.80 3.47 -19.38
N LEU A 134 -3.15 4.46 -18.55
CA LEU A 134 -2.19 5.42 -17.99
C LEU A 134 -1.18 4.72 -17.07
N LEU A 135 -1.67 3.81 -16.21
CA LEU A 135 -0.85 3.04 -15.27
C LEU A 135 0.11 2.10 -15.98
N ARG A 136 -0.31 1.45 -17.08
CA ARG A 136 0.59 0.62 -17.90
C ARG A 136 1.80 1.41 -18.39
N ARG A 137 1.59 2.61 -18.93
CA ARG A 137 2.65 3.47 -19.47
C ARG A 137 3.60 4.05 -18.39
N ILE A 138 3.15 4.15 -17.13
CA ILE A 138 3.93 4.64 -15.99
C ILE A 138 4.61 3.49 -15.22
N SER A 139 3.97 2.32 -15.14
CA SER A 139 4.50 1.14 -14.45
C SER A 139 5.63 0.46 -15.22
N GLU A 140 5.65 0.55 -16.54
CA GLU A 140 6.73 -0.03 -17.37
C GLU A 140 8.09 0.62 -17.09
N PRO A 141 8.21 1.96 -17.04
CA PRO A 141 9.42 2.64 -16.56
C PRO A 141 9.78 2.33 -15.10
N LEU A 142 8.80 2.24 -14.21
CA LEU A 142 9.02 1.90 -12.78
C LEU A 142 9.53 0.47 -12.58
N ARG A 143 9.14 -0.49 -13.43
CA ARG A 143 9.67 -1.87 -13.43
C ARG A 143 11.14 -1.93 -13.86
N THR A 144 11.57 -1.05 -14.76
CA THR A 144 12.98 -0.97 -15.18
C THR A 144 13.85 -0.32 -14.09
N LEU A 145 13.27 0.57 -13.27
CA LEU A 145 13.89 1.28 -12.15
C LEU A 145 14.20 0.39 -10.93
N THR A 146 13.47 -0.70 -10.71
CA THR A 146 13.56 -1.50 -9.47
C THR A 146 14.72 -2.48 -9.43
N ALA A 147 15.38 -2.74 -10.57
CA ALA A 147 16.47 -3.70 -10.66
C ALA A 147 17.86 -3.14 -10.26
N PHE A 148 18.05 -1.81 -10.26
CA PHE A 148 19.40 -1.22 -10.14
C PHE A 148 19.58 -0.16 -9.03
N ASP A 149 18.52 0.27 -8.34
CA ASP A 149 18.56 1.51 -7.56
C ASP A 149 17.88 1.43 -6.17
N ILE A 150 17.67 0.21 -5.64
CA ILE A 150 17.06 -0.01 -4.32
C ILE A 150 18.09 -0.58 -3.35
N ASP A 151 18.39 0.21 -2.32
CA ASP A 151 19.17 -0.22 -1.16
C ASP A 151 18.24 -0.90 -0.14
N PHE A 152 17.96 -2.18 -0.36
CA PHE A 152 17.17 -2.99 0.57
C PHE A 152 17.86 -3.20 1.92
N ASP A 153 19.13 -2.82 2.11
CA ASP A 153 19.76 -2.91 3.43
C ASP A 153 19.15 -1.90 4.43
N LYS A 154 18.44 -0.88 3.92
CA LYS A 154 17.70 0.10 4.74
C LYS A 154 16.33 -0.39 5.22
N ILE A 155 15.70 -1.33 4.53
CA ILE A 155 14.48 -2.03 4.99
C ILE A 155 14.87 -3.46 5.34
N LYS A 156 15.27 -3.69 6.60
CA LYS A 156 15.78 -5.01 7.02
C LYS A 156 14.78 -6.15 6.80
N GLU A 157 13.49 -5.83 6.79
CA GLU A 157 12.39 -6.78 6.72
C GLU A 157 12.04 -7.24 5.29
N VAL A 158 12.29 -6.43 4.25
CA VAL A 158 11.81 -6.71 2.88
C VAL A 158 12.98 -6.74 1.91
N LYS A 159 13.13 -7.83 1.15
CA LYS A 159 14.17 -7.97 0.13
C LYS A 159 13.60 -7.72 -1.26
N LEU A 160 14.48 -7.56 -2.26
CA LEU A 160 14.08 -7.43 -3.67
C LEU A 160 13.11 -8.54 -4.11
N LYS A 161 13.39 -9.79 -3.74
CA LYS A 161 12.51 -10.92 -4.07
C LYS A 161 11.08 -10.76 -3.54
N ASP A 162 10.91 -10.08 -2.41
CA ASP A 162 9.63 -9.87 -1.73
C ASP A 162 8.90 -8.68 -2.37
N PHE A 163 9.63 -7.60 -2.68
CA PHE A 163 9.13 -6.48 -3.47
C PHE A 163 8.54 -6.94 -4.81
N LEU A 164 9.16 -7.91 -5.48
CA LEU A 164 8.66 -8.46 -6.75
C LEU A 164 7.30 -9.18 -6.64
N TYR A 165 6.80 -9.48 -5.43
CA TYR A 165 5.43 -9.98 -5.24
C TYR A 165 4.35 -8.88 -5.31
N LEU A 166 4.75 -7.60 -5.30
CA LEU A 166 3.85 -6.48 -5.64
C LEU A 166 3.63 -6.33 -7.15
N ASP A 167 4.40 -7.07 -7.97
CA ASP A 167 4.20 -7.12 -9.41
C ASP A 167 2.80 -7.67 -9.79
N GLN A 168 2.37 -7.38 -11.02
CA GLN A 168 1.05 -7.80 -11.51
C GLN A 168 0.87 -9.33 -11.42
N LYS A 169 -0.34 -9.74 -11.04
CA LYS A 169 -0.82 -11.14 -11.03
C LYS A 169 -0.15 -12.09 -10.02
N ARG A 170 0.39 -11.57 -8.91
CA ARG A 170 0.95 -12.39 -7.81
C ARG A 170 0.30 -12.04 -6.48
N CYS A 171 -0.03 -13.05 -5.68
CA CYS A 171 -0.37 -12.84 -4.27
C CYS A 171 0.83 -12.23 -3.55
N ILE A 172 0.64 -11.18 -2.75
CA ILE A 172 1.74 -10.68 -1.92
C ILE A 172 2.18 -11.75 -0.92
N ASN A 173 3.45 -11.70 -0.52
CA ASN A 173 3.99 -12.65 0.44
C ASN A 173 3.92 -12.12 1.88
N ASP A 174 4.30 -12.99 2.83
CA ASP A 174 4.30 -12.68 4.26
C ASP A 174 5.15 -11.45 4.61
N GLU A 175 6.31 -11.26 3.97
CA GLU A 175 7.21 -10.15 4.29
C GLU A 175 6.59 -8.80 3.92
N VAL A 176 5.99 -8.69 2.73
CA VAL A 176 5.27 -7.48 2.32
C VAL A 176 4.07 -7.23 3.22
N MET A 177 3.29 -8.27 3.56
CA MET A 177 2.14 -8.15 4.47
C MET A 177 2.56 -7.64 5.85
N ASN A 178 3.55 -8.28 6.45
CA ASN A 178 4.06 -7.95 7.78
C ASN A 178 4.69 -6.55 7.83
N TYR A 179 5.38 -6.15 6.76
CA TYR A 179 5.95 -4.81 6.62
C TYR A 179 4.88 -3.73 6.76
N PHE A 180 3.85 -3.76 5.90
CA PHE A 180 2.79 -2.75 5.92
C PHE A 180 1.94 -2.81 7.19
N CYS A 181 1.67 -4.01 7.72
CA CYS A 181 0.98 -4.14 9.02
C CYS A 181 1.74 -3.43 10.15
N SER A 182 3.05 -3.65 10.23
CA SER A 182 3.91 -3.01 11.23
C SER A 182 4.04 -1.51 11.01
N LYS A 183 4.33 -1.08 9.78
CA LYS A 183 4.50 0.33 9.42
C LYS A 183 3.24 1.13 9.73
N TRP A 184 2.09 0.72 9.19
CA TRP A 184 0.89 1.53 9.28
C TRP A 184 0.31 1.56 10.69
N THR A 185 0.39 0.49 11.48
CA THR A 185 -0.08 0.55 12.88
C THR A 185 0.75 1.52 13.73
N ARG A 186 2.07 1.64 13.47
CA ARG A 186 2.94 2.64 14.11
C ARG A 186 2.63 4.08 13.69
N MET A 187 2.28 4.30 12.42
CA MET A 187 1.99 5.64 11.89
C MET A 187 0.68 6.25 12.42
N TRP A 188 -0.21 5.45 13.02
CA TRP A 188 -1.53 5.88 13.47
C TRP A 188 -1.74 5.61 14.97
N PRO A 189 -0.92 6.19 15.87
CA PRO A 189 -0.93 5.87 17.29
C PRO A 189 -2.27 6.18 17.98
N THR A 190 -3.01 7.17 17.48
CA THR A 190 -4.33 7.55 18.04
C THR A 190 -5.41 6.50 17.79
N LYS A 191 -5.18 5.55 16.89
CA LYS A 191 -6.17 4.51 16.54
C LYS A 191 -6.05 3.25 17.39
N ARG A 192 -4.93 3.10 18.10
CA ARG A 192 -4.66 1.99 19.05
C ARG A 192 -4.97 0.61 18.49
N VAL A 193 -4.65 0.41 17.22
CA VAL A 193 -4.78 -0.88 16.53
C VAL A 193 -3.42 -1.57 16.57
N ILE A 194 -3.37 -2.79 17.10
CA ILE A 194 -2.19 -3.65 16.93
C ILE A 194 -2.45 -4.61 15.77
N ALA A 195 -1.43 -4.89 14.97
CA ALA A 195 -1.51 -5.89 13.91
C ALA A 195 -0.59 -7.07 14.24
N LEU A 196 -1.13 -8.28 14.16
CA LEU A 196 -0.35 -9.50 14.34
C LEU A 196 0.47 -9.79 13.09
N THR A 197 1.54 -10.56 13.27
CA THR A 197 2.25 -11.10 12.12
C THR A 197 1.48 -12.27 11.51
N THR A 198 1.68 -12.51 10.23
CA THR A 198 1.06 -13.63 9.50
C THR A 198 1.43 -14.99 10.09
N PHE A 199 2.56 -15.09 10.79
CA PHE A 199 2.97 -16.28 11.53
C PHE A 199 2.09 -16.61 12.74
N PHE A 200 1.30 -15.67 13.24
CA PHE A 200 0.24 -15.98 14.21
C PHE A 200 -0.83 -16.84 13.55
N SER A 201 -1.33 -16.48 12.36
CA SER A 201 -2.39 -17.25 11.70
C SER A 201 -1.94 -18.68 11.43
N ALA A 202 -0.73 -18.84 10.86
CA ALA A 202 -0.17 -20.16 10.53
C ALA A 202 0.03 -21.07 11.76
N LYS A 203 0.40 -20.52 12.93
CA LYS A 203 0.64 -21.32 14.15
C LYS A 203 -0.61 -21.52 14.99
N ALA A 204 -1.44 -20.49 15.09
CA ALA A 204 -2.51 -20.44 16.07
C ALA A 204 -3.87 -20.84 15.48
N LEU A 205 -4.16 -20.40 14.26
CA LEU A 205 -5.49 -20.58 13.65
C LEU A 205 -5.61 -21.88 12.86
N PHE A 206 -4.50 -22.42 12.37
CA PHE A 206 -4.48 -23.64 11.56
C PHE A 206 -3.69 -24.79 12.20
N GLU A 207 -4.12 -26.01 11.91
CA GLU A 207 -3.47 -27.26 12.29
C GLU A 207 -3.62 -28.26 11.15
N HIS A 208 -2.52 -28.86 10.69
CA HIS A 208 -2.52 -29.84 9.59
C HIS A 208 -3.27 -29.38 8.31
N GLY A 209 -3.18 -28.08 7.99
CA GLY A 209 -3.81 -27.51 6.80
C GLY A 209 -5.30 -27.17 6.95
N LYS A 210 -5.88 -27.32 8.14
CA LYS A 210 -7.29 -27.03 8.43
C LYS A 210 -7.43 -26.02 9.57
N PRO A 211 -8.56 -25.29 9.66
CA PRO A 211 -8.88 -24.51 10.86
C PRO A 211 -8.78 -25.37 12.12
N ARG A 212 -8.16 -24.82 13.16
CA ARG A 212 -7.98 -25.51 14.44
C ARG A 212 -9.32 -25.66 15.15
N GLU A 213 -9.62 -26.88 15.61
CA GLU A 213 -10.86 -27.19 16.33
C GLU A 213 -10.70 -27.14 17.86
N GLN A 214 -9.48 -27.30 18.37
CA GLN A 214 -9.18 -27.37 19.80
C GLN A 214 -8.06 -26.41 20.21
N VAL A 215 -8.28 -25.68 21.30
CA VAL A 215 -7.31 -24.79 21.95
C VAL A 215 -6.69 -25.51 23.17
N CYS A 216 -5.36 -25.38 23.35
CA CYS A 216 -4.62 -26.04 24.44
C CYS A 216 -3.65 -25.06 25.14
N ASP A 217 -3.10 -25.44 26.30
CA ASP A 217 -2.25 -24.56 27.12
C ASP A 217 -1.03 -24.02 26.37
N ARG A 218 -0.40 -24.84 25.52
CA ARG A 218 0.73 -24.41 24.69
C ARG A 218 0.33 -23.28 23.72
N LEU A 219 -0.90 -23.32 23.23
CA LEU A 219 -1.42 -22.29 22.32
C LEU A 219 -1.65 -20.97 23.06
N ARG A 220 -2.05 -21.02 24.34
CA ARG A 220 -2.25 -19.84 25.18
C ARG A 220 -0.99 -18.98 25.25
N GLU A 221 0.15 -19.60 25.57
CA GLU A 221 1.44 -18.89 25.66
C GLU A 221 1.83 -18.27 24.31
N VAL A 222 1.64 -19.02 23.22
CA VAL A 222 1.92 -18.54 21.85
C VAL A 222 1.05 -17.33 21.49
N THR A 223 -0.26 -17.42 21.73
CA THR A 223 -1.23 -16.35 21.45
C THR A 223 -0.89 -15.08 22.22
N LEU A 224 -0.63 -15.20 23.54
CA LEU A 224 -0.22 -14.06 24.36
C LEU A 224 1.10 -13.44 23.88
N THR A 225 2.08 -14.28 23.53
CA THR A 225 3.39 -13.82 23.03
C THR A 225 3.25 -12.98 21.76
N TYR A 226 2.39 -13.40 20.81
CA TYR A 226 2.15 -12.63 19.60
C TYR A 226 1.45 -11.29 19.88
N GLY A 227 0.44 -11.30 20.76
CA GLY A 227 -0.26 -10.07 21.18
C GLY A 227 0.67 -9.07 21.86
N GLU A 228 1.46 -9.52 22.83
CA GLU A 228 2.45 -8.69 23.53
C GLU A 228 3.54 -8.16 22.58
N THR A 229 3.96 -8.98 21.62
CA THR A 229 4.95 -8.54 20.62
C THR A 229 4.37 -7.47 19.69
N ALA A 230 3.12 -7.62 19.24
CA ALA A 230 2.44 -6.61 18.42
C ALA A 230 2.22 -5.30 19.20
N LYS A 231 1.81 -5.40 20.47
CA LYS A 231 1.69 -4.26 21.38
C LYS A 231 3.03 -3.55 21.60
N ARG A 232 4.11 -4.28 21.88
CA ARG A 232 5.46 -3.70 22.03
C ARG A 232 5.97 -3.03 20.77
N ARG A 233 5.72 -3.62 19.59
CA ARG A 233 6.14 -3.04 18.29
C ARG A 233 5.46 -1.70 17.98
N THR A 234 4.23 -1.52 18.42
CA THR A 234 3.51 -0.24 18.28
C THR A 234 3.89 0.77 19.36
N GLY A 235 4.48 0.32 20.48
CA GLY A 235 4.82 1.16 21.61
C GLY A 235 3.60 1.57 22.45
N PHE A 236 2.47 0.90 22.26
CA PHE A 236 1.22 1.26 22.94
C PHE A 236 1.17 0.68 24.35
N SER A 237 0.82 1.50 25.33
CA SER A 237 0.48 1.03 26.68
C SER A 237 -0.87 0.29 26.69
N ARG A 238 -1.77 0.66 25.77
CA ARG A 238 -3.08 0.03 25.57
C ARG A 238 -3.49 -0.07 24.11
N PHE A 239 -4.32 -1.07 23.79
CA PHE A 239 -4.92 -1.20 22.46
C PHE A 239 -6.43 -1.37 22.53
N ASP A 240 -7.11 -0.99 21.44
CA ASP A 240 -8.57 -1.03 21.33
C ASP A 240 -9.02 -2.05 20.27
N LYS A 241 -8.13 -2.37 19.32
CA LYS A 241 -8.41 -3.31 18.23
C LYS A 241 -7.20 -4.19 17.93
N VAL A 242 -7.46 -5.43 17.53
CA VAL A 242 -6.45 -6.38 17.04
C VAL A 242 -6.78 -6.75 15.61
N PHE A 243 -5.90 -6.37 14.69
CA PHE A 243 -5.96 -6.77 13.29
C PHE A 243 -5.15 -8.05 13.08
N VAL A 244 -5.77 -9.05 12.47
CA VAL A 244 -5.17 -10.37 12.23
C VAL A 244 -5.13 -10.61 10.72
N PRO A 245 -3.98 -10.45 10.04
CA PRO A 245 -3.82 -10.95 8.69
C PRO A 245 -3.80 -12.48 8.72
N ILE A 246 -4.61 -13.12 7.89
CA ILE A 246 -4.78 -14.57 7.85
C ILE A 246 -4.33 -15.09 6.50
N HIS A 247 -3.23 -15.84 6.51
CA HIS A 247 -2.80 -16.66 5.37
C HIS A 247 -3.36 -18.07 5.55
N GLU A 248 -4.29 -18.46 4.69
CA GLU A 248 -4.77 -19.84 4.68
C GLU A 248 -3.75 -20.75 3.98
N PRO A 249 -3.58 -22.01 4.43
CA PRO A 249 -2.69 -22.98 3.77
C PRO A 249 -2.93 -23.19 2.26
N SER A 250 -4.11 -22.83 1.76
CA SER A 250 -4.47 -22.85 0.34
C SER A 250 -3.74 -21.79 -0.50
N GLY A 251 -3.10 -20.80 0.14
CA GLY A 251 -2.49 -19.63 -0.52
C GLY A 251 -3.43 -18.42 -0.62
N HIS A 252 -4.60 -18.46 0.01
CA HIS A 252 -5.55 -17.36 0.07
C HIS A 252 -5.31 -16.44 1.27
N TRP A 253 -5.54 -15.15 1.07
CA TRP A 253 -5.40 -14.11 2.09
C TRP A 253 -6.74 -13.53 2.48
N PHE A 254 -6.99 -13.42 3.78
CA PHE A 254 -8.09 -12.65 4.34
C PHE A 254 -7.67 -12.07 5.70
N SER A 255 -8.57 -11.42 6.40
CA SER A 255 -8.24 -10.79 7.69
C SER A 255 -9.36 -10.93 8.69
N ALA A 256 -9.02 -10.89 9.97
CA ALA A 256 -10.00 -10.67 11.03
C ALA A 256 -9.69 -9.38 11.79
N LEU A 257 -10.74 -8.80 12.37
CA LEU A 257 -10.65 -7.70 13.32
C LEU A 257 -11.38 -8.08 14.60
N ILE A 258 -10.67 -7.98 15.72
CA ILE A 258 -11.25 -7.99 17.06
C ILE A 258 -11.33 -6.54 17.52
N ASP A 259 -12.54 -6.06 17.77
CA ASP A 259 -12.83 -4.69 18.17
C ASP A 259 -13.42 -4.68 19.58
N TYR A 260 -12.62 -4.29 20.56
CA TYR A 260 -13.05 -4.25 21.95
C TYR A 260 -13.96 -3.05 22.26
N GLU A 261 -13.89 -1.99 21.47
CA GLU A 261 -14.75 -0.80 21.66
C GLU A 261 -16.18 -1.12 21.20
N GLU A 262 -16.30 -1.70 20.01
CA GLU A 262 -17.60 -2.08 19.43
C GLU A 262 -18.06 -3.49 19.83
N LYS A 263 -17.26 -4.19 20.65
CA LYS A 263 -17.48 -5.58 21.09
C LYS A 263 -17.84 -6.49 19.91
N LYS A 264 -16.98 -6.56 18.90
CA LYS A 264 -17.25 -7.39 17.72
C LYS A 264 -16.01 -8.09 17.19
N ILE A 265 -16.23 -9.25 16.58
CA ILE A 265 -15.21 -9.98 15.83
C ILE A 265 -15.74 -10.22 14.42
N GLU A 266 -15.02 -9.72 13.43
CA GLU A 266 -15.42 -9.78 12.02
C GLU A 266 -14.30 -10.39 11.17
N ILE A 267 -14.64 -11.31 10.28
CA ILE A 267 -13.73 -11.86 9.27
C ILE A 267 -14.08 -11.21 7.92
N TYR A 268 -13.08 -10.56 7.33
CA TYR A 268 -13.15 -9.89 6.04
C TYR A 268 -12.42 -10.71 4.98
N ASP A 269 -13.18 -11.36 4.13
CA ASP A 269 -12.69 -12.18 3.02
C ASP A 269 -13.26 -11.66 1.70
N SER A 270 -12.37 -11.22 0.82
CA SER A 270 -12.69 -10.63 -0.49
C SER A 270 -13.11 -11.67 -1.53
N TRP A 271 -13.05 -12.97 -1.22
CA TRP A 271 -13.47 -14.01 -2.15
C TRP A 271 -14.99 -14.14 -2.20
N GLY A 272 -15.59 -13.56 -3.24
CA GLY A 272 -17.03 -13.59 -3.50
C GLY A 272 -17.67 -14.99 -3.42
N PRO A 273 -17.06 -16.04 -3.99
CA PRO A 273 -17.60 -17.40 -3.90
C PRO A 273 -17.78 -17.91 -2.47
N THR A 274 -16.90 -17.56 -1.53
CA THR A 274 -17.06 -17.91 -0.11
C THR A 274 -18.30 -17.22 0.48
N TYR A 275 -18.58 -15.97 0.06
CA TYR A 275 -19.70 -15.18 0.57
C TYR A 275 -21.03 -15.76 0.09
N GLU A 276 -21.09 -16.10 -1.19
CA GLU A 276 -22.25 -16.75 -1.79
C GLU A 276 -22.56 -18.09 -1.11
N GLN A 277 -21.54 -18.88 -0.76
CA GLN A 277 -21.71 -20.13 -0.02
C GLN A 277 -22.26 -19.92 1.39
N ASN A 278 -21.89 -18.81 2.04
CA ASN A 278 -22.34 -18.47 3.40
C ASN A 278 -23.73 -17.81 3.42
N SER A 279 -24.19 -17.27 2.29
CA SER A 279 -25.46 -16.54 2.19
C SER A 279 -26.65 -17.41 2.63
N GLY A 280 -27.46 -16.88 3.56
CA GLY A 280 -28.62 -17.58 4.12
C GLY A 280 -28.32 -18.70 5.13
N ARG A 281 -27.03 -18.97 5.44
CA ARG A 281 -26.64 -19.94 6.47
C ARG A 281 -26.53 -19.31 7.85
N ASN A 282 -26.84 -20.08 8.88
CA ASN A 282 -26.56 -19.67 10.26
C ASN A 282 -25.06 -19.48 10.46
N VAL A 283 -24.68 -18.57 11.35
CA VAL A 283 -23.28 -18.25 11.70
C VAL A 283 -22.42 -19.49 11.95
N LYS A 284 -22.95 -20.47 12.70
CA LYS A 284 -22.25 -21.73 13.04
C LYS A 284 -21.97 -22.65 11.84
N ASP A 285 -22.70 -22.47 10.74
CA ASP A 285 -22.64 -23.31 9.54
C ASP A 285 -21.88 -22.61 8.39
N GLN A 286 -21.33 -21.42 8.65
CA GLN A 286 -20.52 -20.66 7.68
C GLN A 286 -19.07 -21.18 7.63
N VAL A 287 -18.42 -21.02 6.48
CA VAL A 287 -17.08 -21.57 6.18
C VAL A 287 -16.05 -21.21 7.26
N HIS A 288 -16.06 -19.96 7.73
CA HIS A 288 -15.08 -19.46 8.70
C HIS A 288 -15.52 -19.60 10.16
N ALA A 289 -16.62 -20.30 10.45
CA ALA A 289 -17.10 -20.50 11.82
C ALA A 289 -16.08 -21.16 12.75
N PRO A 290 -15.30 -22.18 12.33
CA PRO A 290 -14.25 -22.74 13.18
C PRO A 290 -13.15 -21.73 13.54
N LEU A 291 -12.76 -20.87 12.58
CA LEU A 291 -11.77 -19.81 12.82
C LEU A 291 -12.32 -18.77 13.79
N MET A 292 -13.61 -18.43 13.70
CA MET A 292 -14.27 -17.51 14.61
C MET A 292 -14.16 -17.99 16.07
N LEU A 293 -14.34 -19.28 16.35
CA LEU A 293 -14.20 -19.82 17.70
C LEU A 293 -12.79 -19.63 18.28
N VAL A 294 -11.75 -19.85 17.46
CA VAL A 294 -10.36 -19.63 17.88
C VAL A 294 -10.07 -18.14 18.09
N LEU A 295 -10.65 -17.26 17.26
CA LEU A 295 -10.53 -15.80 17.40
C LEU A 295 -11.25 -15.27 18.63
N MET A 296 -12.43 -15.82 18.98
CA MET A 296 -13.14 -15.51 20.22
C MET A 296 -12.26 -15.86 21.42
N TRP A 297 -11.72 -17.07 21.47
CA TRP A 297 -10.78 -17.48 22.52
C TRP A 297 -9.52 -16.58 22.57
N ALA A 298 -8.97 -16.20 21.41
CA ALA A 298 -7.83 -15.28 21.37
C ALA A 298 -8.19 -13.88 21.89
N ALA A 299 -9.40 -13.39 21.62
CA ALA A 299 -9.91 -12.12 22.13
C ALA A 299 -10.01 -12.11 23.66
N GLU A 300 -10.49 -13.21 24.25
CA GLU A 300 -10.53 -13.41 25.71
C GLU A 300 -9.12 -13.32 26.30
N LEU A 301 -8.14 -14.00 25.68
CA LEU A 301 -6.75 -13.96 26.14
C LEU A 301 -6.13 -12.57 26.01
N TRP A 302 -6.31 -11.91 24.87
CA TRP A 302 -5.71 -10.60 24.63
C TRP A 302 -6.34 -9.49 25.46
N SER A 303 -7.56 -9.69 25.99
CA SER A 303 -8.15 -8.77 26.97
C SER A 303 -7.21 -8.56 28.18
N SER A 304 -6.54 -9.62 28.63
CA SER A 304 -5.64 -9.57 29.80
C SER A 304 -4.37 -8.75 29.58
N ILE A 305 -3.96 -8.53 28.34
CA ILE A 305 -2.78 -7.72 27.98
C ILE A 305 -3.15 -6.37 27.36
N ARG A 306 -4.45 -6.07 27.28
CA ARG A 306 -5.01 -4.88 26.63
C ARG A 306 -4.51 -3.58 27.25
N GLY A 307 -4.15 -3.60 28.54
CA GLY A 307 -3.67 -2.42 29.26
C GLY A 307 -4.78 -1.53 29.81
N ILE A 308 -5.92 -2.12 30.16
CA ILE A 308 -6.99 -1.47 30.93
C ILE A 308 -6.99 -2.12 32.31
N GLU A 309 -6.66 -1.33 33.33
CA GLU A 309 -6.76 -1.75 34.73
C GLU A 309 -8.24 -1.95 35.09
N ASP A 310 -8.55 -3.01 35.83
CA ASP A 310 -9.89 -3.34 36.35
C ASP A 310 -10.98 -3.78 35.35
N GLU A 311 -10.66 -4.02 34.07
CA GLU A 311 -11.61 -4.65 33.14
C GLU A 311 -11.58 -6.19 33.36
N PRO A 312 -12.68 -6.83 33.78
CA PRO A 312 -12.69 -8.26 34.02
C PRO A 312 -12.47 -9.00 32.70
N THR A 313 -11.65 -10.06 32.75
CA THR A 313 -11.59 -11.04 31.66
C THR A 313 -12.99 -11.59 31.43
N PHE A 314 -13.45 -11.54 30.18
CA PHE A 314 -14.76 -12.03 29.77
C PHE A 314 -14.62 -13.41 29.10
N GLU A 315 -15.71 -14.19 29.11
CA GLU A 315 -15.82 -15.48 28.41
C GLU A 315 -16.90 -15.36 27.33
N LEU A 316 -16.49 -15.41 26.06
CA LEU A 316 -17.36 -15.32 24.89
C LEU A 316 -18.04 -16.66 24.57
N GLY A 317 -17.36 -17.78 24.83
CA GLY A 317 -17.86 -19.12 24.50
C GLY A 317 -19.05 -19.60 25.35
N GLY A 318 -19.30 -18.98 26.51
CA GLY A 318 -20.31 -19.40 27.48
C GLY A 318 -21.40 -18.37 27.78
N ASP A 319 -21.19 -17.09 27.42
CA ASP A 319 -22.07 -15.99 27.83
C ASP A 319 -22.88 -15.43 26.64
N LYS A 320 -24.16 -15.80 26.60
CA LYS A 320 -25.13 -15.30 25.61
C LYS A 320 -25.43 -13.80 25.77
N ASP A 321 -25.13 -13.23 26.93
CA ASP A 321 -25.39 -11.83 27.26
C ASP A 321 -24.10 -10.98 27.25
N SER A 322 -22.99 -11.52 26.72
CA SER A 322 -21.69 -10.84 26.62
C SER A 322 -21.74 -9.49 25.87
N GLY A 323 -22.78 -9.28 25.06
CA GLY A 323 -22.95 -8.10 24.21
C GLY A 323 -22.01 -8.07 23.00
N TRP A 324 -21.27 -9.17 22.76
CA TRP A 324 -20.39 -9.29 21.61
C TRP A 324 -21.12 -9.79 20.36
N THR A 325 -20.70 -9.32 19.20
CA THR A 325 -21.21 -9.77 17.90
C THR A 325 -20.13 -10.46 17.08
N TYR A 326 -20.53 -11.45 16.27
CA TYR A 326 -19.61 -12.29 15.51
C TYR A 326 -20.08 -12.40 14.07
N ASP A 327 -19.19 -12.05 13.13
CA ASP A 327 -19.46 -12.16 11.71
C ASP A 327 -18.34 -12.95 11.01
N PRO A 328 -18.50 -14.28 10.85
CA PRO A 328 -17.50 -15.11 10.19
C PRO A 328 -17.38 -14.79 8.70
N HIS A 329 -18.27 -13.97 8.13
CA HIS A 329 -18.04 -13.40 6.82
C HIS A 329 -18.72 -12.04 6.65
N ALA A 330 -18.05 -11.00 7.15
CA ALA A 330 -18.51 -9.62 7.01
C ALA A 330 -18.51 -9.19 5.55
N LEU A 331 -19.52 -8.40 5.17
CA LEU A 331 -19.70 -7.96 3.78
C LEU A 331 -18.68 -6.86 3.45
N VAL A 332 -17.75 -7.18 2.56
CA VAL A 332 -16.67 -6.29 2.09
C VAL A 332 -16.66 -6.16 0.56
N ASP A 333 -15.76 -5.32 0.05
CA ASP A 333 -15.49 -5.27 -1.40
C ASP A 333 -14.86 -6.59 -1.86
N PHE A 334 -15.49 -7.26 -2.83
CA PHE A 334 -14.98 -8.50 -3.39
C PHE A 334 -13.87 -8.25 -4.42
N GLN A 335 -12.97 -9.22 -4.55
CA GLN A 335 -11.93 -9.21 -5.56
C GLN A 335 -12.45 -9.76 -6.89
N ASP A 336 -12.01 -9.16 -8.00
CA ASP A 336 -12.38 -9.57 -9.36
C ASP A 336 -11.35 -10.54 -9.99
N ASN A 337 -10.34 -10.98 -9.23
CA ASN A 337 -9.25 -11.84 -9.69
C ASN A 337 -8.73 -12.77 -8.57
N ASP A 338 -7.84 -13.69 -8.90
CA ASP A 338 -7.32 -14.75 -8.02
C ASP A 338 -6.02 -14.38 -7.27
N PHE A 339 -5.54 -13.14 -7.38
CA PHE A 339 -4.22 -12.75 -6.84
C PHE A 339 -4.23 -11.51 -5.94
N ASP A 340 -5.33 -10.74 -5.89
CA ASP A 340 -5.42 -9.48 -5.12
C ASP A 340 -5.87 -9.66 -3.66
N CYS A 341 -6.14 -10.88 -3.20
CA CYS A 341 -6.60 -11.15 -1.83
C CYS A 341 -5.72 -10.48 -0.76
N GLY A 342 -4.40 -10.53 -0.88
CA GLY A 342 -3.50 -9.85 0.06
C GLY A 342 -3.55 -8.31 -0.05
N ILE A 343 -3.85 -7.76 -1.22
CA ILE A 343 -4.05 -6.30 -1.39
C ILE A 343 -5.37 -5.86 -0.74
N HIS A 344 -6.40 -6.70 -0.77
CA HIS A 344 -7.64 -6.48 -0.01
C HIS A 344 -7.37 -6.46 1.50
N VAL A 345 -6.61 -7.41 2.03
CA VAL A 345 -6.19 -7.42 3.45
C VAL A 345 -5.50 -6.13 3.86
N LEU A 346 -4.56 -5.62 3.06
CA LEU A 346 -3.91 -4.33 3.33
C LEU A 346 -4.90 -3.15 3.23
N ASP A 347 -5.82 -3.16 2.27
CA ASP A 347 -6.87 -2.13 2.21
C ASP A 347 -7.79 -2.16 3.43
N HIS A 348 -8.11 -3.34 3.95
CA HIS A 348 -8.89 -3.50 5.18
C HIS A 348 -8.20 -2.78 6.33
N LEU A 349 -6.91 -3.07 6.57
CA LEU A 349 -6.14 -2.41 7.62
C LEU A 349 -6.09 -0.89 7.43
N ASN A 350 -5.75 -0.39 6.25
CA ASN A 350 -5.67 1.05 5.97
C ASN A 350 -7.02 1.75 6.24
N ARG A 351 -8.14 1.13 5.88
CA ARG A 351 -9.48 1.66 6.14
C ARG A 351 -9.84 1.64 7.63
N ILE A 352 -9.49 0.57 8.34
CA ILE A 352 -9.67 0.48 9.81
C ILE A 352 -8.88 1.59 10.52
N LEU A 353 -7.62 1.80 10.12
CA LEU A 353 -6.79 2.90 10.66
C LEU A 353 -7.37 4.28 10.33
N ARG A 354 -8.13 4.42 9.24
CA ARG A 354 -8.88 5.65 8.93
C ARG A 354 -10.23 5.76 9.65
N GLY A 355 -10.57 4.81 10.53
CA GLY A 355 -11.83 4.76 11.28
C GLY A 355 -13.05 4.42 10.42
N LYS A 356 -12.86 3.68 9.31
CA LYS A 356 -13.97 3.22 8.46
C LYS A 356 -14.51 1.90 8.98
N ASN A 357 -15.83 1.78 9.05
CA ASN A 357 -16.48 0.47 9.14
C ASN A 357 -16.32 -0.25 7.79
N LEU A 358 -15.89 -1.50 7.83
CA LEU A 358 -15.73 -2.33 6.64
C LEU A 358 -16.99 -3.12 6.31
N ASN A 359 -17.75 -3.52 7.33
CA ASN A 359 -18.94 -4.33 7.16
C ASN A 359 -20.06 -3.46 6.58
N ARG A 360 -20.44 -3.76 5.33
CA ARG A 360 -21.44 -2.99 4.57
C ARG A 360 -22.86 -3.56 4.66
N LYS A 361 -23.13 -4.48 5.60
CA LYS A 361 -24.48 -5.07 5.76
C LYS A 361 -25.58 -4.02 5.93
N ASP A 362 -25.25 -2.86 6.50
CA ASP A 362 -26.19 -1.75 6.70
C ASP A 362 -26.25 -0.75 5.52
N GLU A 363 -25.42 -0.93 4.47
CA GLU A 363 -25.45 -0.06 3.29
C GLU A 363 -26.55 -0.51 2.31
N LEU A 364 -27.62 0.29 2.23
CA LEU A 364 -28.80 0.08 1.35
C LEU A 364 -28.49 -0.07 -0.15
N THR A 365 -27.27 0.25 -0.58
CA THR A 365 -26.81 0.07 -1.96
C THR A 365 -25.43 -0.54 -1.96
N LEU A 366 -25.35 -1.81 -2.36
CA LEU A 366 -24.12 -2.51 -2.72
C LEU A 366 -23.57 -1.88 -4.01
N LYS A 367 -22.97 -0.71 -3.89
CA LYS A 367 -22.23 -0.12 -5.01
C LYS A 367 -20.96 -0.94 -5.16
N TYR A 368 -20.92 -1.82 -6.17
CA TYR A 368 -19.70 -2.42 -6.71
C TYR A 368 -18.77 -1.28 -7.14
N HIS A 369 -18.03 -0.70 -6.20
CA HIS A 369 -16.95 0.19 -6.51
C HIS A 369 -15.82 -0.73 -6.98
N GLN A 370 -15.71 -0.91 -8.29
CA GLN A 370 -14.51 -1.44 -8.93
C GLN A 370 -13.36 -0.48 -8.64
N ARG A 371 -12.81 -0.55 -7.44
CA ARG A 371 -11.55 0.09 -7.10
C ARG A 371 -10.49 -0.66 -7.89
N SER A 372 -9.69 0.06 -8.67
CA SER A 372 -8.55 -0.54 -9.35
C SER A 372 -7.53 -1.02 -8.30
N PHE A 373 -7.59 -2.30 -7.90
CA PHE A 373 -6.62 -2.92 -6.99
C PHE A 373 -5.22 -2.98 -7.62
N HIS A 374 -5.14 -2.88 -8.95
CA HIS A 374 -3.90 -2.61 -9.66
C HIS A 374 -3.23 -1.30 -9.22
N LEU A 375 -4.00 -0.23 -9.02
CA LEU A 375 -3.46 1.04 -8.51
C LEU A 375 -2.94 0.87 -7.07
N LYS A 376 -3.67 0.15 -6.21
CA LYS A 376 -3.22 -0.09 -4.84
C LYS A 376 -1.87 -0.82 -4.80
N ARG A 377 -1.65 -1.80 -5.68
CA ARG A 377 -0.33 -2.46 -5.83
C ARG A 377 0.78 -1.47 -6.15
N ILE A 378 0.54 -0.58 -7.10
CA ILE A 378 1.53 0.43 -7.51
C ILE A 378 1.82 1.39 -6.37
N LEU A 379 0.80 1.83 -5.63
CA LEU A 379 0.97 2.70 -4.46
C LEU A 379 1.78 2.01 -3.37
N LEU A 380 1.52 0.72 -3.09
CA LEU A 380 2.32 -0.07 -2.15
C LEU A 380 3.77 -0.22 -2.62
N ALA A 381 3.99 -0.52 -3.90
CA ALA A 381 5.34 -0.62 -4.46
C ALA A 381 6.09 0.71 -4.35
N HIS A 382 5.42 1.83 -4.65
CA HIS A 382 6.00 3.16 -4.51
C HIS A 382 6.32 3.50 -3.06
N GLU A 383 5.42 3.17 -2.13
CA GLU A 383 5.63 3.41 -0.70
C GLU A 383 6.85 2.62 -0.19
N LEU A 384 6.96 1.34 -0.56
CA LEU A 384 8.10 0.51 -0.19
C LEU A 384 9.41 0.98 -0.82
N TYR A 385 9.35 1.48 -2.05
CA TYR A 385 10.49 2.09 -2.73
C TYR A 385 10.96 3.39 -2.05
N ASP A 386 10.02 4.27 -1.69
CA ASP A 386 10.32 5.53 -0.99
C ASP A 386 11.02 5.24 0.34
N ASP A 387 10.49 4.28 1.12
CA ASP A 387 11.07 3.89 2.40
C ASP A 387 12.48 3.28 2.24
N ALA A 388 12.73 2.57 1.14
CA ALA A 388 14.05 1.98 0.87
C ALA A 388 15.08 3.05 0.50
N LYS A 389 14.65 4.18 -0.07
CA LYS A 389 15.53 5.31 -0.39
C LYS A 389 15.75 6.25 0.79
N CYS A 390 14.68 6.56 1.53
CA CYS A 390 14.67 7.45 2.68
C CYS A 390 13.85 6.81 3.80
N PRO A 391 14.45 5.94 4.63
CA PRO A 391 13.74 5.32 5.74
C PRO A 391 13.22 6.42 6.67
N ILE A 392 11.91 6.48 6.85
CA ILE A 392 11.29 7.28 7.90
C ILE A 392 11.63 6.58 9.21
N VAL A 393 12.56 7.16 9.97
CA VAL A 393 13.01 6.66 11.29
C VAL A 393 11.88 6.74 12.32
#